data_AF-A0A2N5MBW9-F1
#
_entry.id   AF-A0A2N5MBW9-F1
#
_cell.length_a   1.000
_cell.length_b   1.000
_cell.length_c   1.000
_cell.angle_alpha   90.00
_cell.angle_beta   90.00
_cell.angle_gamma   90.00
#
_symmetry.space_group_name_H-M   'P 1'
#
loop_
_entity.id
_entity.type
_entity.pdbx_description
1 polymer ?
#
loop_
_entity_poly.entity_id
_entity_poly.type
_entity_poly.pdbx_seq_one_letter_code
_entity_poly.pdbx_strand_id
1 'polypeptide(L)'
;MLLLLAFLNALDGLCTFYGLSVNQIQESNPLMDALWNQHPFLFLIIKLILSILLLYLYLQRTHIPILSRYPIRFLTYGTLLLYLSILFMHSLWIFSA
;
A
#
# COMPACT_ATOMS: atom_id res chain seq x y z
N MET A 1 0.83 -13.54 -4.82
CA MET A 1 1.08 -12.14 -5.21
C MET A 1 0.01 -11.20 -4.65
N LEU A 2 -1.24 -11.26 -5.11
CA LEU A 2 -2.31 -10.38 -4.60
C LEU A 2 -2.55 -10.48 -3.08
N LEU A 3 -2.54 -11.70 -2.52
CA LEU A 3 -2.64 -11.90 -1.07
C LEU A 3 -1.47 -11.25 -0.30
N LEU A 4 -0.26 -11.37 -0.84
CA LEU A 4 0.94 -10.76 -0.25
C LEU A 4 0.85 -9.24 -0.33
N LEU A 5 0.39 -8.67 -1.45
CA LEU A 5 0.18 -7.23 -1.60
C LEU A 5 -0.91 -6.69 -0.67
N ALA A 6 -2.00 -7.43 -0.48
CA ALA A 6 -3.05 -7.04 0.47
C ALA A 6 -2.50 -6.97 1.90
N PHE A 7 -1.70 -7.96 2.29
CA PHE A 7 -1.04 -7.98 3.59
C PHE A 7 0.00 -6.85 3.74
N LEU A 8 0.88 -6.67 2.75
CA LEU A 8 1.89 -5.62 2.76
C LEU A 8 1.27 -4.23 2.80
N ASN A 9 0.20 -3.97 2.05
CA ASN A 9 -0.50 -2.69 2.04
C ASN A 9 -1.18 -2.39 3.39
N ALA A 10 -1.68 -3.41 4.08
CA ALA A 10 -2.25 -3.24 5.43
C ALA A 10 -1.16 -2.95 6.46
N LEU A 11 -0.04 -3.68 6.40
CA LEU A 11 1.09 -3.49 7.31
C LEU A 11 1.76 -2.13 7.10
N ASP A 12 1.97 -1.73 5.85
CA ASP A 12 2.46 -0.40 5.48
C ASP A 12 1.55 0.69 6.05
N GLY A 13 0.23 0.55 5.93
CA GLY A 13 -0.71 1.49 6.54
C GLY A 13 -0.61 1.63 8.06
N LEU A 14 -0.39 0.51 8.77
CA LEU A 14 -0.16 0.54 10.22
C LEU A 14 1.17 1.23 10.57
N CYS A 15 2.25 0.90 9.85
CA CYS A 15 3.56 1.51 10.06
C CYS A 15 3.53 3.02 9.78
N THR A 16 2.92 3.45 8.67
CA THR A 16 2.80 4.88 8.33
C THR A 16 1.93 5.62 9.34
N PHE A 17 0.80 5.03 9.75
CA PHE A 17 -0.07 5.63 10.76
C PHE A 17 0.67 5.82 12.09
N TYR A 18 1.39 4.80 12.54
CA TYR A 18 2.19 4.89 13.75
C TYR A 18 3.27 5.96 13.61
N GLY A 19 4.10 5.90 12.57
CA GLY A 19 5.22 6.83 12.42
C GLY A 19 4.79 8.28 12.20
N LEU A 20 3.65 8.55 11.52
CA LEU A 20 3.08 9.89 11.42
C LEU A 20 2.53 10.36 12.79
N SER A 21 1.91 9.47 13.57
CA SER A 21 1.37 9.82 14.90
C SER A 21 2.46 10.24 15.90
N VAL A 22 3.68 9.73 15.74
CA VAL A 22 4.85 10.10 16.55
C VAL A 22 5.78 11.11 15.85
N ASN A 23 5.36 11.67 14.71
CA ASN A 23 6.15 12.61 13.88
C ASN A 23 7.55 12.09 13.48
N GLN A 24 7.73 10.79 13.33
CA GLN A 24 9.01 10.16 12.93
C GLN A 24 9.20 10.06 11.42
N ILE A 25 8.12 10.15 10.65
CA ILE A 25 8.11 10.10 9.18
C ILE A 25 7.16 11.18 8.66
N GLN A 26 7.43 11.66 7.45
CA GLN A 26 6.56 12.56 6.72
C GLN A 26 5.96 11.85 5.51
N GLU A 27 4.67 12.06 5.27
CA GLU A 27 3.97 11.45 4.16
C GLU A 27 4.33 12.17 2.86
N SER A 28 5.07 11.50 1.97
CA SER A 28 5.47 12.09 0.68
C SER A 28 4.35 12.04 -0.36
N ASN A 29 3.28 11.28 -0.13
CA ASN A 29 2.12 11.21 -1.02
C ASN A 29 1.15 12.35 -0.69
N PRO A 30 1.01 13.39 -1.54
CA PRO A 30 0.22 14.58 -1.23
C PRO A 30 -1.26 14.28 -1.01
N LEU A 31 -1.79 13.21 -1.63
CA LEU A 31 -3.18 12.78 -1.39
C LEU A 31 -3.34 12.15 0.00
N MET A 32 -2.39 11.32 0.41
CA MET A 32 -2.42 10.68 1.72
C MET A 32 -2.10 11.66 2.85
N ASP A 33 -1.21 12.61 2.61
CA ASP A 33 -0.91 13.70 3.54
C ASP A 33 -2.14 14.59 3.76
N ALA A 34 -2.86 14.95 2.69
CA ALA A 34 -4.12 15.68 2.82
C ALA A 34 -5.18 14.93 3.64
N LEU A 35 -5.27 13.60 3.46
CA LEU A 35 -6.18 12.75 4.24
C LEU A 35 -5.77 12.65 5.71
N TRP A 36 -4.47 12.52 5.97
CA TRP A 36 -3.91 12.52 7.33
C TRP A 36 -4.22 13.83 8.06
N ASN A 37 -3.99 14.96 7.39
CA ASN A 37 -4.23 16.30 7.92
C ASN A 37 -5.72 16.60 8.14
N GLN A 38 -6.63 15.94 7.41
CA GLN A 38 -8.07 16.02 7.70
C GLN A 38 -8.46 15.14 8.88
N HIS A 39 -8.12 13.84 8.83
CA HIS A 39 -8.42 12.91 9.90
C HIS A 39 -7.53 11.65 9.79
N PRO A 40 -6.67 11.35 10.78
CA PRO A 40 -5.72 10.24 10.74
C PRO A 40 -6.35 8.87 10.42
N PHE A 41 -7.59 8.63 10.84
CA PHE A 41 -8.27 7.37 10.55
C PHE A 41 -8.71 7.23 9.08
N LEU A 42 -8.90 8.34 8.33
CA LEU A 42 -9.25 8.27 6.90
C LEU A 42 -8.11 7.65 6.09
N PHE A 43 -6.86 7.99 6.43
CA PHE A 43 -5.67 7.37 5.86
C PHE A 43 -5.71 5.84 6.03
N LEU A 44 -6.01 5.38 7.24
CA LEU A 44 -6.04 3.95 7.57
C LEU A 44 -7.21 3.22 6.89
N ILE A 45 -8.39 3.84 6.85
CA ILE A 45 -9.57 3.31 6.18
C ILE A 45 -9.31 3.13 4.68
N ILE A 46 -8.70 4.10 4.02
CA ILE A 46 -8.41 4.01 2.58
C ILE A 46 -7.43 2.87 2.30
N LYS A 47 -6.37 2.72 3.11
CA LYS A 47 -5.44 1.58 2.96
C LYS A 47 -6.13 0.24 3.22
N LEU A 48 -7.01 0.15 4.22
CA LEU A 48 -7.80 -1.07 4.47
C LEU A 48 -8.75 -1.41 3.30
N ILE A 49 -9.46 -0.43 2.74
CA ILE A 49 -10.32 -0.62 1.56
C ILE A 49 -9.50 -1.18 0.40
N LEU A 50 -8.29 -0.67 0.20
CA LEU A 50 -7.39 -1.11 -0.88
C LEU A 50 -6.90 -2.55 -0.65
N SER A 51 -6.59 -2.92 0.59
CA SER A 51 -6.29 -4.32 0.96
C SER A 51 -7.48 -5.26 0.77
N ILE A 52 -8.70 -4.83 1.12
CA ILE A 52 -9.94 -5.59 0.90
C ILE A 52 -10.19 -5.77 -0.60
N LEU A 53 -9.97 -4.74 -1.41
CA LEU A 53 -10.09 -4.82 -2.87
C LEU A 53 -9.10 -5.83 -3.46
N LEU A 54 -7.84 -5.80 -3.01
CA LEU A 54 -6.82 -6.77 -3.42
C LEU A 54 -7.19 -8.21 -3.01
N LEU A 55 -7.77 -8.39 -1.81
CA LEU A 55 -8.25 -9.68 -1.34
C LEU A 55 -9.45 -10.17 -2.16
N TYR A 56 -10.38 -9.28 -2.49
CA TYR A 56 -11.52 -9.59 -3.37
C TYR A 56 -11.06 -10.02 -4.76
N LEU A 57 -10.10 -9.32 -5.36
CA LEU A 57 -9.48 -9.71 -6.63
C LEU A 57 -8.76 -11.06 -6.53
N TYR A 58 -8.13 -11.35 -5.39
CA TYR A 58 -7.53 -12.66 -5.13
C TYR A 58 -8.59 -13.78 -5.10
N LEU A 59 -9.74 -13.55 -4.45
CA LEU A 59 -10.85 -14.51 -4.38
C LEU A 59 -11.50 -14.74 -5.74
N GLN A 60 -11.66 -13.68 -6.54
CA GLN A 60 -12.21 -13.72 -7.90
C GLN A 60 -11.26 -14.36 -8.93
N ARG A 61 -10.01 -14.69 -8.57
CA ARG A 61 -8.97 -15.14 -9.53
C ARG A 61 -9.38 -16.32 -10.41
N THR A 62 -10.26 -17.19 -9.93
CA THR A 62 -10.75 -18.38 -10.63
C THR A 62 -11.84 -18.06 -11.65
N HIS A 63 -12.60 -16.98 -11.45
CA HIS A 63 -13.67 -16.51 -12.33
C HIS A 63 -13.20 -15.45 -13.34
N ILE A 64 -12.01 -14.87 -13.17
CA ILE A 64 -11.47 -13.87 -14.09
C ILE A 64 -10.96 -14.56 -15.38
N PRO A 65 -11.48 -14.17 -16.57
CA PRO A 65 -11.07 -14.74 -17.84
C PRO A 65 -9.57 -14.50 -18.11
N ILE A 66 -8.91 -15.49 -18.73
CA ILE A 66 -7.45 -15.53 -18.95
C ILE A 66 -6.94 -14.27 -19.68
N LEU A 67 -7.72 -13.72 -20.61
CA LEU A 67 -7.37 -12.50 -21.37
C LEU A 67 -7.25 -11.23 -20.49
N SER A 68 -8.01 -11.16 -19.38
CA SER A 68 -7.97 -10.04 -18.41
C SER A 68 -6.80 -10.13 -17.43
N ARG A 69 -6.04 -11.25 -17.43
CA ARG A 69 -4.93 -11.47 -16.48
C ARG A 69 -3.69 -10.65 -16.78
N TYR A 70 -3.47 -10.23 -18.03
CA TYR A 70 -2.26 -9.49 -18.44
C TYR A 70 -2.19 -8.08 -17.84
N PRO A 71 -3.21 -7.20 -17.99
CA PRO A 71 -3.17 -5.87 -17.37
C PRO A 71 -3.13 -5.95 -15.84
N ILE A 72 -3.88 -6.90 -15.24
CA ILE A 72 -3.85 -7.11 -13.78
C ILE A 72 -2.43 -7.50 -13.35
N ARG A 73 -1.79 -8.47 -14.01
CA ARG A 73 -0.41 -8.86 -13.69
C ARG A 73 0.57 -7.70 -13.83
N PHE A 74 0.52 -6.95 -14.92
CA PHE A 74 1.39 -5.79 -15.14
C PHE A 74 1.23 -4.76 -14.03
N LEU A 75 0.00 -4.40 -13.68
CA LEU A 75 -0.31 -3.47 -12.59
C LEU A 75 0.23 -4.00 -11.26
N THR A 76 0.02 -5.29 -10.98
CA THR A 76 0.46 -5.93 -9.73
C THR A 76 1.99 -5.95 -9.60
N TYR A 77 2.72 -6.19 -10.70
CA TYR A 77 4.19 -6.13 -10.73
C TYR A 77 4.71 -4.69 -10.60
N GLY A 78 4.05 -3.72 -11.26
CA GLY A 78 4.38 -2.31 -11.12
C GLY A 78 4.21 -1.83 -9.69
N THR A 79 3.10 -2.19 -9.04
CA THR A 79 2.88 -1.88 -7.62
C THR A 79 3.93 -2.53 -6.72
N LEU A 80 4.34 -3.77 -7.00
CA LEU A 80 5.38 -4.46 -6.22
C LEU A 80 6.74 -3.74 -6.31
N LEU A 81 7.12 -3.30 -7.52
CA LEU A 81 8.34 -2.53 -7.76
C LEU A 81 8.32 -1.19 -7.02
N LEU A 82 7.20 -0.47 -7.06
CA LEU A 82 7.03 0.78 -6.31
C LEU A 82 7.15 0.55 -4.80
N TYR A 83 6.50 -0.49 -4.27
CA TYR A 83 6.58 -0.85 -2.85
C TYR A 83 8.02 -1.21 -2.42
N LEU A 84 8.77 -1.94 -3.25
CA LEU A 84 10.17 -2.26 -2.98
C LEU A 84 11.05 -1.00 -2.98
N SER A 85 10.83 -0.07 -3.92
CA SER A 85 11.56 1.20 -3.97
C SER A 85 11.30 2.06 -2.74
N ILE A 86 10.05 2.15 -2.27
CA ILE A 86 9.69 2.90 -1.06
C ILE A 86 10.32 2.26 0.18
N LEU A 87 10.29 0.93 0.29
CA LEU A 87 10.89 0.22 1.42
C LEU A 87 12.43 0.38 1.46
N PHE A 88 13.08 0.40 0.30
CA PHE A 88 14.50 0.70 0.18
C PHE A 88 14.82 2.14 0.60
N MET A 89 14.02 3.12 0.16
CA MET A 89 14.10 4.52 0.60
C MET A 89 13.96 4.66 2.12
N HIS A 90 12.94 4.05 2.73
CA HIS A 90 12.76 4.06 4.18
C HIS A 90 13.93 3.41 4.92
N SER A 91 14.49 2.32 4.39
CA SER A 91 15.65 1.65 4.98
C SER A 91 16.88 2.58 4.97
N LEU A 92 17.15 3.26 3.85
CA LEU A 92 18.23 4.24 3.77
C LEU A 92 18.04 5.38 4.77
N TRP A 93 16.83 5.90 4.90
CA TRP A 93 16.53 6.98 5.85
C TRP A 93 16.80 6.59 7.31
N ILE A 94 16.36 5.40 7.72
CA ILE A 94 16.57 4.88 9.08
C ILE A 94 18.07 4.63 9.36
N PHE A 95 18.83 4.12 8.39
CA PHE A 95 20.26 3.89 8.58
C PHE A 95 21.11 5.17 8.46
N SER A 96 20.58 6.22 7.83
CA SER A 96 21.23 7.54 7.73
C SER A 96 20.88 8.50 8.87
N ALA A 97 19.96 8.11 9.76
CA ALA A 97 19.56 8.84 10.95
C ALA A 97 20.33 8.34 12.19
#